data_AF-A0A0B6RZF3-F1
#
_entry.id   AF-A0A0B6RZF3-F1
#
_cell.length_a   1.000
_cell.length_b   1.000
_cell.length_c   1.000
_cell.angle_alpha   90.00
_cell.angle_beta   90.00
_cell.angle_gamma   90.00
#
_symmetry.space_group_name_H-M   'P 1'
#
loop_
_entity.id
_entity.type
_entity.pdbx_description
1 polymer ?
#
loop_
_entity_poly.entity_id
_entity_poly.type
_entity_poly.pdbx_seq_one_letter_code
_entity_poly.pdbx_strand_id
1 'polypeptide(L)'
;MPKHLTYADITARAELEIHYYLQRAAVDHAGDDTIDQALSRGAALGALSLWDALATDLAAFHTADYTADRARLTALVASGSPPAV
;
A
#
# COMPACT_ATOMS: atom_id res chain seq x y z
N MET A 1 21.08 -15.83 9.41
CA MET A 1 20.87 -14.63 10.24
C MET A 1 19.52 -14.05 9.88
N PRO A 2 18.66 -13.66 10.83
CA PRO A 2 17.40 -13.02 10.48
C PRO A 2 17.68 -11.68 9.77
N LYS A 3 17.02 -11.44 8.63
CA LYS A 3 17.11 -10.15 7.92
C LYS A 3 16.43 -9.10 8.80
N HIS A 4 17.18 -8.08 9.23
CA HIS A 4 16.56 -6.91 9.84
C HIS A 4 15.72 -6.20 8.79
N LEU A 5 14.43 -6.05 9.06
CA LEU A 5 13.49 -5.35 8.20
C LEU A 5 13.85 -3.87 8.24
N THR A 6 14.16 -3.27 7.09
CA THR A 6 14.49 -1.85 7.00
C THR A 6 13.26 -1.02 6.62
N TYR A 7 13.34 0.31 6.82
CA TYR A 7 12.31 1.23 6.34
C TYR A 7 12.07 1.08 4.83
N ALA A 8 13.14 0.97 4.04
CA ALA A 8 13.04 0.75 2.60
C ALA A 8 12.36 -0.59 2.25
N ASP A 9 12.64 -1.66 3.00
CA ASP A 9 11.99 -2.97 2.79
C ASP A 9 10.48 -2.88 3.04
N ILE A 10 10.04 -2.22 4.12
CA ILE A 10 8.61 -2.10 4.43
C ILE A 10 7.88 -1.20 3.44
N THR A 11 8.52 -0.11 2.99
CA THR A 11 7.94 0.79 1.99
C THR A 11 7.77 0.09 0.64
N ALA A 12 8.80 -0.62 0.18
CA ALA A 12 8.72 -1.38 -1.08
C ALA A 12 7.67 -2.50 -1.00
N ARG A 13 7.54 -3.16 0.16
CA ARG A 13 6.52 -4.19 0.38
C ARG A 13 5.11 -3.60 0.35
N ALA A 14 4.89 -2.49 1.05
CA ALA A 14 3.59 -1.82 1.10
C ALA A 14 3.12 -1.37 -0.29
N GLU A 15 4.03 -0.77 -1.07
CA GLU A 15 3.75 -0.37 -2.44
C GLU A 15 3.35 -1.56 -3.32
N LEU A 16 4.07 -2.67 -3.26
CA LEU A 16 3.76 -3.88 -4.03
C LEU A 16 2.38 -4.45 -3.66
N GLU A 17 2.05 -4.49 -2.37
CA GLU A 17 0.75 -4.98 -1.91
C GLU A 17 -0.40 -4.07 -2.30
N ILE A 18 -0.24 -2.75 -2.16
CA ILE A 18 -1.25 -1.78 -2.61
C ILE A 18 -1.52 -1.96 -4.10
N HIS A 19 -0.47 -2.06 -4.93
CA HIS A 19 -0.62 -2.31 -6.36
C HIS A 19 -1.36 -3.61 -6.67
N TYR A 20 -0.98 -4.71 -6.00
CA TYR A 20 -1.63 -6.00 -6.18
C TYR A 20 -3.14 -5.93 -5.89
N TYR A 21 -3.51 -5.32 -4.78
CA TYR A 21 -4.91 -5.21 -4.38
C TYR A 21 -5.70 -4.24 -5.27
N LEU A 22 -5.11 -3.14 -5.72
CA LEU A 22 -5.76 -2.22 -6.67
C LEU A 22 -5.96 -2.88 -8.04
N GLN A 23 -4.98 -3.66 -8.52
CA GLN A 23 -5.13 -4.41 -9.77
C GLN A 23 -6.24 -5.46 -9.66
N ARG A 24 -6.33 -6.16 -8.52
CA ARG A 24 -7.41 -7.13 -8.27
C ARG A 24 -8.78 -6.46 -8.24
N ALA A 25 -8.91 -5.33 -7.53
CA ALA A 25 -10.14 -4.53 -7.53
C ALA A 25 -10.56 -4.07 -8.94
N ALA A 26 -9.60 -3.80 -9.83
CA ALA A 26 -9.90 -3.43 -11.22
C ALA A 26 -10.37 -4.62 -12.06
N VAL A 27 -9.81 -5.81 -11.85
CA VAL A 27 -10.28 -7.05 -12.50
C VAL A 27 -11.68 -7.43 -12.01
N ASP A 28 -11.93 -7.36 -10.70
CA ASP A 28 -13.23 -7.69 -10.09
C ASP A 28 -14.32 -6.71 -10.57
N HIS A 29 -13.97 -5.44 -10.79
CA HIS A 29 -14.88 -4.46 -11.38
C HIS A 29 -15.35 -4.84 -12.79
N ALA A 30 -14.47 -5.41 -13.61
CA ALA A 30 -14.82 -5.86 -14.95
C ALA A 30 -15.76 -7.08 -14.93
N GLY A 31 -15.80 -7.82 -13.82
CA GLY A 31 -16.67 -8.97 -13.59
C GLY A 31 -18.02 -8.64 -12.91
N ASP A 32 -18.30 -7.38 -12.60
CA ASP A 32 -19.50 -6.91 -11.85
C ASP A 32 -19.58 -7.40 -10.39
N ASP A 33 -18.46 -7.87 -9.81
CA ASP A 33 -18.42 -8.26 -8.39
C ASP A 33 -18.05 -7.06 -7.49
N THR A 34 -19.08 -6.33 -7.10
CA THR A 34 -18.95 -5.13 -6.25
C THR A 34 -18.41 -5.43 -4.84
N ILE A 35 -18.60 -6.65 -4.33
CA ILE A 35 -18.11 -7.05 -3.00
C ILE A 35 -16.61 -7.31 -3.08
N ASP A 36 -16.17 -8.08 -4.08
CA ASP A 36 -14.75 -8.39 -4.26
C ASP A 36 -13.93 -7.13 -4.58
N GLN A 37 -14.50 -6.20 -5.35
CA GLN A 37 -13.89 -4.88 -5.54
C GLN A 37 -13.71 -4.13 -4.21
N ALA A 38 -14.73 -4.08 -3.35
CA ALA A 38 -14.67 -3.38 -2.08
C ALA A 38 -13.67 -4.03 -1.11
N LEU A 39 -13.60 -5.37 -1.08
CA LEU A 39 -12.64 -6.13 -0.30
C LEU A 39 -11.20 -5.84 -0.75
N SER A 40 -10.95 -5.89 -2.05
CA SER A 40 -9.65 -5.58 -2.64
C SER A 40 -9.21 -4.14 -2.31
N ARG A 41 -10.11 -3.15 -2.40
CA ARG A 41 -9.81 -1.77 -1.96
C ARG A 41 -9.54 -1.67 -0.45
N GLY A 42 -10.31 -2.39 0.37
CA GLY A 42 -10.08 -2.47 1.82
C GLY A 42 -8.71 -3.06 2.16
N ALA A 43 -8.26 -4.06 1.42
CA ALA A 43 -6.94 -4.66 1.60
C ALA A 43 -5.79 -3.68 1.25
N ALA A 44 -5.96 -2.85 0.22
CA ALA A 44 -5.00 -1.78 -0.09
C ALA A 44 -4.89 -0.74 1.05
N LEU A 45 -6.02 -0.35 1.64
CA LEU A 45 -6.04 0.51 2.84
C LEU A 45 -5.36 -0.17 4.04
N GLY A 46 -5.57 -1.47 4.21
CA GLY A 46 -4.92 -2.28 5.23
C GLY A 46 -3.39 -2.29 5.09
N ALA A 47 -2.88 -2.47 3.87
CA ALA A 47 -1.44 -2.43 3.58
C ALA A 47 -0.82 -1.07 3.91
N LEU A 48 -1.49 0.04 3.55
CA LEU A 48 -1.06 1.40 3.93
C LEU A 48 -1.03 1.58 5.45
N SER A 49 -2.06 1.09 6.15
CA SER A 49 -2.16 1.23 7.61
C SER A 49 -1.08 0.42 8.34
N LEU A 50 -0.79 -0.80 7.87
CA LEU A 50 0.28 -1.64 8.40
C LEU A 50 1.66 -1.01 8.17
N TRP A 51 1.88 -0.41 6.99
CA TRP A 51 3.10 0.32 6.70
C TRP A 51 3.30 1.49 7.67
N ASP A 52 2.26 2.28 7.95
CA ASP A 52 2.35 3.44 8.86
C ASP A 52 2.73 3.00 10.29
N ALA A 53 2.15 1.88 10.75
CA ALA A 53 2.49 1.28 12.04
C ALA A 53 3.95 0.79 12.09
N LEU A 54 4.41 0.06 11.08
CA LEU A 54 5.79 -0.43 11.02
C LEU A 54 6.81 0.72 10.88
N ALA A 55 6.49 1.76 10.12
CA ALA A 55 7.32 2.95 10.01
C ALA A 55 7.44 3.68 11.36
N THR A 56 6.36 3.69 12.14
CA THR A 56 6.36 4.22 13.51
C THR A 56 7.24 3.40 14.44
N ASP A 57 7.13 2.07 14.40
CA ASP A 57 7.95 1.15 15.21
C ASP A 57 9.45 1.24 14.88
N LEU A 58 9.79 1.56 13.62
CA LEU A 58 11.17 1.83 13.18
C LEU A 58 11.65 3.27 13.49
N ALA A 59 10.82 4.09 14.14
CA ALA A 59 11.05 5.52 14.37
C ALA A 59 11.34 6.32 13.08
N ALA A 60 10.84 5.85 11.93
CA ALA A 60 11.08 6.46 10.63
C ALA A 60 10.29 7.76 10.41
N PHE A 61 9.28 8.05 11.25
CA PHE A 61 8.45 9.25 11.14
C PHE A 61 9.20 10.58 11.28
N HIS A 62 10.45 10.54 11.76
CA HIS A 62 11.34 11.69 11.84
C HIS A 62 12.14 11.95 10.55
N THR A 63 12.10 11.05 9.56
CA THR A 63 12.83 11.22 8.30
C THR A 63 12.03 12.07 7.32
N ALA A 64 12.73 12.80 6.46
CA ALA A 64 12.10 13.53 5.36
C ALA A 64 11.36 12.57 4.40
N ASP A 65 11.93 11.38 4.20
CA ASP A 65 11.40 10.35 3.32
C ASP A 65 10.02 9.86 3.77
N TYR A 66 9.77 9.77 5.08
CA TYR A 66 8.48 9.33 5.61
C TYR A 66 7.29 10.16 5.14
N THR A 67 7.42 11.49 5.14
CA THR A 67 6.31 12.35 4.73
C THR A 67 6.05 12.22 3.22
N ALA A 68 7.11 12.12 2.43
CA ALA A 68 7.02 11.94 0.98
C ALA A 68 6.40 10.58 0.62
N ASP A 69 6.87 9.50 1.24
CA ASP A 69 6.34 8.16 1.01
C ASP A 69 4.90 8.04 1.50
N ARG A 70 4.55 8.62 2.65
CA ARG A 70 3.16 8.63 3.14
C ARG A 70 2.22 9.30 2.16
N ALA A 71 2.60 10.46 1.63
CA ALA A 71 1.82 11.17 0.63
C ALA A 71 1.69 10.32 -0.66
N ARG A 72 2.78 9.72 -1.13
CA ARG A 72 2.82 8.88 -2.33
C ARG A 72 1.92 7.63 -2.20
N LEU A 73 2.05 6.87 -1.10
CA LEU A 73 1.24 5.67 -0.87
C LEU A 73 -0.24 6.01 -0.64
N THR A 74 -0.53 7.13 0.04
CA THR A 74 -1.91 7.62 0.19
C THR A 74 -2.53 7.98 -1.16
N ALA A 75 -1.79 8.70 -2.01
CA ALA A 75 -2.24 9.04 -3.35
C ALA A 75 -2.48 7.79 -4.20
N LEU A 76 -1.62 6.76 -4.06
CA LEU A 76 -1.79 5.49 -4.76
C LEU A 76 -3.12 4.82 -4.39
N VAL A 77 -3.40 4.67 -3.08
CA VAL A 77 -4.69 4.10 -2.62
C VAL A 77 -5.88 4.95 -3.05
N ALA A 78 -5.77 6.28 -2.96
CA ALA A 78 -6.85 7.20 -3.34
C ALA A 78 -7.15 7.19 -4.84
N SER A 79 -6.15 6.99 -5.70
CA SER A 79 -6.33 6.92 -7.15
C SER A 79 -7.17 5.72 -7.59
N GLY A 80 -7.23 4.67 -6.77
CA GLY A 80 -7.97 3.44 -7.05
C GLY A 80 -7.56 2.72 -8.33
N SER A 81 -6.48 3.15 -8.98
CA SER A 81 -6.02 2.68 -10.29
C SER A 81 -4.59 2.19 -10.17
N PRO A 82 -4.26 0.99 -10.66
CA PRO A 82 -2.86 0.59 -10.81
C PRO A 82 -2.14 1.58 -11.75
N PRO A 83 -0.82 1.80 -11.59
CA PRO A 83 -0.04 2.65 -12.47
C PRO A 83 -0.15 2.13 -13.90
N ALA A 84 -0.25 3.06 -14.85
CA ALA A 84 -0.19 2.72 -16.26
C ALA A 84 1.18 2.10 -16.55
N VAL A 85 1.18 0.84 -16.98
CA VAL A 85 2.36 0.12 -17.48
C VAL A 85 2.78 0.69 -18.84
#